data_AF-A0A4P7PVM8-F1
#
_entry.id   AF-A0A4P7PVM8-F1
#
_cell.length_a   1.000
_cell.length_b   1.000
_cell.length_c   1.000
_cell.angle_alpha   90.00
_cell.angle_beta   90.00
_cell.angle_gamma   90.00
#
_symmetry.space_group_name_H-M   'P 1'
#
loop_
_entity.id
_entity.type
_entity.pdbx_description
1 polymer ?
#
loop_
_entity_poly.entity_id
_entity_poly.type
_entity_poly.pdbx_seq_one_letter_code
_entity_poly.pdbx_strand_id
1 'polypeptide(L)'
;MKVKNLLYVALLLLSLNCFSQNWDKIEAKDGIHYISHYMQNINLDILGKYLFKGQEPVVELNEYGMGFYQLHEQPKRPMIWGLECDDRGALIYKKGFDNASYTLWYQYTTKLEDDTEDDMNWKAVEFTMHFNTLKMFIQGERSKDYKETASK
;
A
#
# COMPACT_ATOMS: atom_id res chain seq x y z
N MET A 1 -47.34 12.98 -15.15
CA MET A 1 -46.83 12.42 -13.87
C MET A 1 -47.13 13.40 -12.75
N LYS A 2 -47.80 12.97 -11.67
CA LYS A 2 -48.15 13.85 -10.54
C LYS A 2 -46.87 14.29 -9.82
N VAL A 3 -46.76 15.54 -9.40
CA VAL A 3 -45.59 16.14 -8.70
C VAL A 3 -45.13 15.29 -7.50
N LYS A 4 -46.05 14.60 -6.82
CA LYS A 4 -45.74 13.64 -5.75
C LYS A 4 -44.82 12.50 -6.20
N ASN A 5 -44.97 12.00 -7.44
CA ASN A 5 -44.13 10.93 -7.96
C ASN A 5 -42.72 11.42 -8.35
N LEU A 6 -42.55 12.71 -8.67
CA LEU A 6 -41.22 13.30 -8.88
C LEU A 6 -40.43 13.40 -7.57
N LEU A 7 -41.13 13.68 -6.46
CA LEU A 7 -40.51 13.85 -5.14
C LEU A 7 -39.93 12.53 -4.60
N TYR A 8 -40.58 11.40 -4.86
CA TYR A 8 -40.05 10.08 -4.48
C TYR A 8 -38.81 9.66 -5.29
N VAL A 9 -38.75 10.04 -6.58
CA VAL A 9 -37.57 9.76 -7.42
C VAL A 9 -36.37 10.61 -6.99
N ALA A 10 -36.60 11.87 -6.60
CA ALA A 10 -35.53 12.73 -6.07
C ALA A 10 -34.99 12.24 -4.72
N LEU A 11 -35.84 11.68 -3.85
CA LEU A 11 -35.44 11.16 -2.54
C LEU A 11 -34.62 9.85 -2.65
N LEU A 12 -34.90 9.01 -3.66
CA LEU A 12 -34.14 7.78 -3.94
C LEU A 12 -32.75 8.03 -4.54
N LEU A 13 -32.52 9.19 -5.14
CA LEU A 13 -31.21 9.54 -5.73
C LEU A 13 -30.21 10.11 -4.72
N LEU A 14 -30.64 10.42 -3.49
CA LEU A 14 -29.80 11.00 -2.43
C LEU A 14 -29.08 9.96 -1.54
N SER A 15 -29.38 8.66 -1.67
CA SER A 15 -28.88 7.62 -0.76
C SER A 15 -27.69 6.81 -1.27
N LEU A 16 -27.03 7.21 -2.35
CA LEU A 16 -25.85 6.51 -2.90
C LEU A 16 -24.55 7.30 -2.69
N ASN A 17 -24.31 7.76 -1.46
CA ASN A 17 -22.93 8.02 -1.04
C ASN A 17 -22.39 6.69 -0.48
N CYS A 18 -21.95 5.79 -1.37
CA CYS A 18 -21.07 4.71 -0.94
C CYS A 18 -19.79 5.37 -0.43
N PHE A 19 -19.64 5.45 0.89
CA PHE A 19 -18.33 5.70 1.50
C PHE A 19 -17.42 4.54 1.07
N SER A 20 -16.57 4.76 0.08
CA SER A 20 -15.53 3.81 -0.28
C SER A 20 -14.68 3.57 0.96
N GLN A 21 -14.63 2.32 1.43
CA GLN A 21 -13.67 1.92 2.46
C GLN A 21 -12.27 2.10 1.84
N ASN A 22 -11.38 2.79 2.54
CA ASN A 22 -10.02 3.12 2.06
C ASN A 22 -8.97 2.09 2.51
N TRP A 23 -9.44 0.92 2.95
CA TRP A 23 -8.64 -0.16 3.50
C TRP A 23 -9.30 -1.49 3.17
N ASP A 24 -8.47 -2.52 3.04
CA ASP A 24 -8.88 -3.88 2.71
C ASP A 24 -8.47 -4.84 3.84
N LYS A 25 -9.34 -5.81 4.12
CA LYS A 25 -9.03 -6.91 5.03
C LYS A 25 -8.29 -8.00 4.25
N ILE A 26 -7.12 -8.41 4.75
CA ILE A 26 -6.34 -9.52 4.19
C ILE A 26 -6.27 -10.68 5.19
N GLU A 27 -6.11 -11.88 4.66
CA GLU A 27 -5.87 -13.09 5.43
C GLU A 27 -4.46 -13.59 5.11
N ALA A 28 -3.55 -13.34 6.06
CA ALA A 28 -2.17 -13.81 6.00
C ALA A 28 -2.02 -15.08 6.84
N LYS A 29 -0.86 -15.74 6.76
CA LYS A 29 -0.60 -16.98 7.50
C LYS A 29 -0.68 -16.82 9.02
N ASP A 30 -0.33 -15.65 9.53
CA ASP A 30 -0.33 -15.31 10.96
C ASP A 30 -1.65 -14.69 11.43
N GLY A 31 -2.59 -14.43 10.52
CA GLY A 31 -3.95 -14.03 10.87
C GLY A 31 -4.57 -12.99 9.95
N ILE A 32 -5.59 -12.32 10.48
CA ILE A 32 -6.30 -11.24 9.79
C ILE A 32 -5.55 -9.93 10.00
N HIS A 33 -5.31 -9.22 8.91
CA HIS A 33 -4.72 -7.89 8.89
C HIS A 33 -5.57 -6.93 8.06
N TYR A 34 -5.31 -5.63 8.21
CA TYR A 34 -5.93 -4.59 7.42
C TYR A 34 -4.87 -3.75 6.75
N ILE A 35 -5.01 -3.51 5.46
CA ILE A 35 -4.04 -2.74 4.68
C ILE A 35 -4.71 -1.53 4.05
N SER A 36 -4.02 -0.40 4.05
CA SER A 36 -4.45 0.78 3.30
C SER A 36 -3.61 0.94 2.04
N HIS A 37 -4.31 1.20 0.93
CA HIS A 37 -3.72 1.56 -0.36
C HIS A 37 -3.68 3.08 -0.56
N TYR A 38 -4.29 3.85 0.35
CA TYR A 38 -4.59 5.26 0.16
C TYR A 38 -3.55 6.16 0.82
N MET A 39 -2.57 6.58 0.02
CA MET A 39 -1.40 7.33 0.49
C MET A 39 -1.64 8.85 0.57
N GLN A 40 -2.76 9.34 0.02
CA GLN A 40 -3.09 10.78 0.00
C GLN A 40 -3.36 11.36 1.39
N ASN A 41 -3.77 10.53 2.37
CA ASN A 41 -3.97 11.00 3.76
C ASN A 41 -2.66 11.23 4.52
N ILE A 42 -1.53 10.80 3.96
CA ILE A 42 -0.27 10.73 4.70
C ILE A 42 0.72 11.82 4.27
N ASN A 43 0.48 12.54 3.16
CA ASN A 43 1.46 13.49 2.57
C ASN A 43 2.87 12.88 2.36
N LEU A 44 2.96 11.55 2.27
CA LEU A 44 4.22 10.83 2.08
C LEU A 44 4.32 10.41 0.63
N ASP A 45 5.38 10.86 -0.05
CA ASP A 45 5.71 10.48 -1.43
C ASP A 45 6.26 9.04 -1.47
N ILE A 46 5.44 8.05 -1.12
CA ILE A 46 5.88 6.64 -1.06
C ILE A 46 5.84 5.93 -2.40
N LEU A 47 5.07 6.45 -3.36
CA LEU A 47 4.91 5.84 -4.68
C LEU A 47 6.20 5.96 -5.49
N GLY A 48 6.49 4.98 -6.34
CA GLY A 48 7.63 5.01 -7.26
C GLY A 48 8.57 3.83 -7.06
N LYS A 49 9.79 3.99 -7.59
CA LYS A 49 10.78 2.92 -7.70
C LYS A 49 11.81 2.98 -6.58
N TYR A 50 11.99 1.84 -5.92
CA TYR A 50 12.96 1.59 -4.87
C TYR A 50 14.06 0.70 -5.45
N LEU A 51 15.28 1.22 -5.48
CA LEU A 51 16.42 0.57 -6.14
C LEU A 51 17.35 -0.06 -5.10
N PHE A 52 17.88 -1.23 -5.41
CA PHE A 52 18.97 -1.84 -4.65
C PHE A 52 20.31 -1.26 -5.11
N LYS A 53 20.97 -0.46 -4.26
CA LYS A 53 22.25 0.20 -4.58
C LYS A 53 22.23 0.96 -5.93
N GLY A 54 21.08 1.53 -6.29
CA GLY A 54 20.88 2.27 -7.54
C GLY A 54 20.66 1.40 -8.79
N GLN A 55 20.51 0.09 -8.66
CA GLN A 55 20.28 -0.85 -9.76
C GLN A 55 19.12 -1.82 -9.44
N GLU A 56 18.89 -2.78 -10.33
CA GLU A 56 18.08 -3.96 -10.00
C GLU A 56 18.73 -4.77 -8.86
N PRO A 57 17.94 -5.48 -8.03
CA PRO A 57 16.48 -5.63 -8.11
C PRO A 57 15.68 -4.39 -7.68
N VAL A 58 14.49 -4.22 -8.28
CA VAL A 58 13.60 -3.07 -8.04
C VAL A 58 12.29 -3.47 -7.35
N VAL A 59 11.80 -2.61 -6.46
CA VAL A 59 10.39 -2.62 -6.02
C VAL A 59 9.71 -1.35 -6.52
N GLU A 60 8.54 -1.48 -7.11
CA GLU A 60 7.78 -0.38 -7.71
C GLU A 60 6.41 -0.34 -7.06
N LEU A 61 6.14 0.73 -6.32
CA LEU A 61 4.87 0.98 -5.63
C LEU A 61 4.05 1.98 -6.46
N ASN A 62 2.98 1.52 -7.10
CA ASN A 62 2.08 2.37 -7.89
C ASN A 62 0.77 2.65 -7.16
N GLU A 63 -0.02 3.57 -7.71
CA GLU A 63 -1.34 3.91 -7.16
C GLU A 63 -2.25 2.68 -7.02
N TYR A 64 -3.25 2.79 -6.13
CA TYR A 64 -4.27 1.77 -5.89
C TYR A 64 -3.70 0.42 -5.44
N GLY A 65 -2.54 0.43 -4.78
CA GLY A 65 -1.93 -0.79 -4.25
C GLY A 65 -1.40 -1.73 -5.32
N MET A 66 -1.19 -1.28 -6.55
CA MET A 66 -0.59 -2.10 -7.60
C MET A 66 0.92 -1.88 -7.65
N GLY A 67 1.69 -2.85 -8.09
CA GLY A 67 3.14 -2.67 -8.16
C GLY A 67 3.88 -3.83 -8.76
N PHE A 68 5.20 -3.79 -8.59
CA PHE A 68 6.08 -4.90 -8.91
C PHE A 68 7.08 -5.14 -7.79
N TYR A 69 7.38 -6.40 -7.54
CA TYR A 69 8.43 -6.81 -6.62
C TYR A 69 9.44 -7.70 -7.35
N GLN A 70 10.72 -7.43 -7.13
CA GLN A 70 11.81 -8.28 -7.57
C GLN A 70 12.67 -8.64 -6.36
N LEU A 71 12.66 -9.92 -6.00
CA LEU A 71 13.64 -10.47 -5.06
C LEU A 71 14.99 -10.64 -5.78
N HIS A 72 16.07 -10.77 -5.00
CA HIS A 72 17.38 -11.07 -5.58
C HIS A 72 17.30 -12.38 -6.37
N GLU A 73 17.90 -12.38 -7.56
CA GLU A 73 17.97 -13.55 -8.46
C GLU A 73 16.61 -14.11 -8.92
N GLN A 74 15.51 -13.41 -8.65
CA GLN A 74 14.17 -13.78 -9.08
C GLN A 74 13.64 -12.82 -10.15
N PRO A 75 12.73 -13.27 -11.03
CA PRO A 75 12.09 -12.39 -12.00
C PRO A 75 11.28 -11.30 -11.30
N LYS A 76 11.22 -10.12 -11.93
CA LYS A 76 10.29 -9.06 -11.54
C LYS A 76 8.86 -9.56 -11.74
N ARG A 77 8.03 -9.46 -10.70
CA ARG A 77 6.66 -9.96 -10.70
C ARG A 77 5.66 -8.88 -10.31
N PRO A 78 4.48 -8.82 -10.93
CA PRO A 78 3.40 -7.95 -10.48
C PRO A 78 2.92 -8.36 -9.08
N MET A 79 2.57 -7.36 -8.28
CA MET A 79 2.04 -7.54 -6.94
C MET A 79 0.88 -6.59 -6.66
N ILE A 80 0.05 -6.98 -5.70
CA ILE A 80 -0.75 -6.05 -4.92
C ILE A 80 -0.02 -5.76 -3.61
N TRP A 81 -0.15 -4.55 -3.07
CA TRP A 81 0.54 -4.11 -1.86
C TRP A 81 -0.25 -3.05 -1.09
N GLY A 82 -0.03 -2.96 0.21
CA GLY A 82 -0.58 -1.91 1.08
C GLY A 82 0.21 -1.78 2.38
N LEU A 83 0.01 -0.67 3.10
CA LEU A 83 0.60 -0.50 4.43
C LEU A 83 -0.38 -0.95 5.51
N GLU A 84 0.12 -1.62 6.54
CA GLU A 84 -0.69 -2.06 7.69
C GLU A 84 -1.42 -0.89 8.34
N CYS A 85 -2.69 -1.11 8.66
CA CYS A 85 -3.57 -0.16 9.30
C CYS A 85 -4.48 -0.86 10.32
N ASP A 86 -5.19 -0.07 11.13
CA ASP A 86 -6.26 -0.59 11.98
C ASP A 86 -7.54 -0.85 11.17
N ASP A 87 -8.56 -1.42 11.83
CA ASP A 87 -9.89 -1.71 11.26
C ASP A 87 -10.71 -0.46 10.89
N ARG A 88 -10.10 0.73 10.95
CA ARG A 88 -10.66 2.01 10.54
C ARG A 88 -9.81 2.67 9.44
N GLY A 89 -8.73 2.03 9.01
CA GLY A 89 -7.82 2.52 7.98
C GLY A 89 -6.73 3.47 8.46
N ALA A 90 -6.53 3.63 9.77
CA ALA A 90 -5.45 4.44 10.31
C ALA A 90 -4.14 3.63 10.31
N LEU A 91 -3.08 4.15 9.67
CA LEU A 91 -1.82 3.43 9.56
C LEU A 91 -1.20 3.10 10.92
N ILE A 92 -0.70 1.87 11.02
CA ILE A 92 0.06 1.40 12.18
C ILE A 92 1.54 1.57 11.88
N TYR A 93 2.24 2.29 12.75
CA TYR A 93 3.67 2.50 12.62
C TYR A 93 4.37 2.60 13.98
N LYS A 94 5.65 2.28 13.98
CA LYS A 94 6.55 2.44 15.12
C LYS A 94 7.36 3.72 14.92
N LYS A 95 7.24 4.65 15.86
CA LYS A 95 8.01 5.89 15.87
C LYS A 95 9.42 5.62 16.42
N GLY A 96 10.43 5.92 15.62
CA GLY A 96 11.83 6.02 16.03
C GLY A 96 12.22 7.45 16.40
N PHE A 97 13.51 7.66 16.69
CA PHE A 97 14.04 9.00 16.99
C PHE A 97 14.01 9.91 15.75
N ASP A 98 14.50 9.42 14.62
CA ASP A 98 14.61 10.14 13.34
C ASP A 98 13.96 9.38 12.17
N ASN A 99 13.15 8.37 12.49
CA ASN A 99 12.52 7.51 11.51
C ASN A 99 11.13 7.05 11.95
N ALA A 100 10.35 6.55 11.00
CA ALA A 100 9.14 5.79 11.24
C ALA A 100 9.22 4.46 10.48
N SER A 101 8.80 3.37 11.13
CA SER A 101 8.75 2.02 10.54
C SER A 101 7.29 1.57 10.42
N TYR A 102 6.92 1.10 9.25
CA TYR A 102 5.62 0.57 8.87
C TYR A 102 5.78 -0.88 8.41
N THR A 103 4.67 -1.62 8.44
CA THR A 103 4.60 -2.93 7.79
C THR A 103 4.02 -2.76 6.38
N LEU A 104 4.79 -3.13 5.37
CA LEU A 104 4.34 -3.22 3.98
C LEU A 104 3.94 -4.66 3.70
N TRP A 105 2.67 -4.86 3.39
CA TRP A 105 2.15 -6.14 2.90
C TRP A 105 2.17 -6.17 1.40
N TYR A 106 2.49 -7.33 0.83
CA TYR A 106 2.33 -7.57 -0.59
C TYR A 106 1.98 -9.02 -0.89
N GLN A 107 1.36 -9.23 -2.05
CA GLN A 107 1.04 -10.54 -2.59
C GLN A 107 1.30 -10.54 -4.10
N TYR A 108 1.94 -11.59 -4.61
CA TYR A 108 2.11 -11.74 -6.06
C TYR A 108 0.78 -12.06 -6.75
N THR A 109 0.54 -11.44 -7.90
CA THR A 109 -0.69 -11.68 -8.69
C THR A 109 -0.51 -12.71 -9.79
N THR A 110 0.73 -13.13 -10.06
CA THR A 110 1.06 -14.15 -11.06
C THR A 110 1.81 -15.30 -10.38
N LYS A 111 1.39 -16.54 -10.66
CA LYS A 111 2.05 -17.76 -10.20
C LYS A 111 3.06 -18.25 -11.25
N LEU A 112 4.26 -18.63 -10.82
CA LEU A 112 5.31 -19.30 -11.60
C LEU A 112 5.25 -20.82 -11.38
N GLU A 113 5.90 -21.60 -12.24
CA GLU A 113 5.86 -23.07 -12.18
C GLU A 113 6.36 -23.64 -10.85
N ASP A 114 7.43 -23.06 -10.30
CA ASP A 114 8.06 -23.49 -9.05
C ASP A 114 7.44 -22.86 -7.79
N ASP A 115 6.42 -21.99 -7.93
CA ASP A 115 5.80 -21.34 -6.78
C ASP A 115 4.98 -22.31 -5.94
N THR A 116 5.25 -22.29 -4.63
CA THR A 116 4.40 -22.92 -3.64
C THR A 116 3.14 -22.08 -3.36
N GLU A 117 2.13 -22.66 -2.70
CA GLU A 117 1.00 -21.86 -2.19
C GLU A 117 1.46 -20.76 -1.23
N ASP A 118 2.50 -21.08 -0.46
CA ASP A 118 3.16 -20.17 0.46
C ASP A 118 3.81 -18.97 -0.24
N ASP A 119 4.30 -19.14 -1.46
CA ASP A 119 4.87 -18.06 -2.26
C ASP A 119 3.82 -17.08 -2.76
N MET A 120 2.59 -17.56 -2.90
CA MET A 120 1.44 -16.79 -3.35
C MET A 120 0.66 -16.18 -2.20
N ASN A 121 1.03 -16.43 -0.93
CA ASN A 121 0.37 -15.83 0.22
C ASN A 121 0.87 -14.40 0.47
N TRP A 122 0.12 -13.63 1.27
CA TRP A 122 0.52 -12.31 1.74
C TRP A 122 1.83 -12.40 2.53
N LYS A 123 2.75 -11.49 2.20
CA LYS A 123 4.08 -11.37 2.78
C LYS A 123 4.23 -9.99 3.39
N ALA A 124 4.72 -9.94 4.63
CA ALA A 124 5.03 -8.71 5.33
C ALA A 124 6.53 -8.39 5.21
N VAL A 125 6.84 -7.13 4.92
CA VAL A 125 8.20 -6.60 4.93
C VAL A 125 8.26 -5.25 5.62
N GLU A 126 9.42 -4.91 6.15
CA GLU A 126 9.63 -3.62 6.77
C GLU A 126 9.71 -2.50 5.70
N PHE A 127 8.97 -1.42 5.95
CA PHE A 127 9.08 -0.15 5.23
C PHE A 127 9.49 0.94 6.21
N THR A 128 10.63 1.60 5.99
CA THR A 128 11.11 2.67 6.88
C THR A 128 11.25 3.98 6.16
N MET A 129 11.01 5.05 6.88
CA MET A 129 11.21 6.43 6.44
C MET A 129 12.16 7.14 7.37
N HIS A 130 13.26 7.66 6.83
CA HIS A 130 14.26 8.41 7.57
C HIS A 130 14.12 9.90 7.26
N PHE A 131 13.87 10.70 8.29
CA PHE A 131 13.53 12.12 8.15
C PHE A 131 14.76 12.98 7.88
N ASN A 132 15.90 12.66 8.49
CA ASN A 132 17.13 13.44 8.31
C ASN A 132 17.78 13.26 6.92
N THR A 133 17.75 12.03 6.39
CA THR A 133 18.38 11.70 5.10
C THR A 133 17.42 11.80 3.93
N LEU A 134 16.13 12.04 4.20
CA LEU A 134 15.06 12.04 3.21
C LEU A 134 15.05 10.77 2.34
N LYS A 135 15.28 9.62 2.99
CA LYS A 135 15.28 8.30 2.36
C LYS A 135 14.20 7.40 2.92
N MET A 136 13.60 6.62 2.04
CA MET A 136 12.70 5.53 2.38
C MET A 136 13.36 4.20 1.99
N PHE A 137 13.11 3.14 2.75
CA PHE A 137 13.63 1.81 2.48
C PHE A 137 12.54 0.74 2.54
N ILE A 138 12.67 -0.27 1.68
CA ILE A 138 11.92 -1.53 1.72
C ILE A 138 12.92 -2.65 1.99
N GLN A 139 12.66 -3.44 3.04
CA GLN A 139 13.57 -4.48 3.55
C GLN A 139 14.99 -3.96 3.88
N GLY A 140 15.12 -2.67 4.22
CA GLY A 140 16.41 -2.04 4.54
C GLY A 140 17.40 -1.85 3.38
N GLU A 141 17.15 -2.44 2.21
CA GLU A 141 18.12 -2.47 1.11
C GLU A 141 17.67 -1.71 -0.14
N ARG A 142 16.36 -1.70 -0.42
CA ARG A 142 15.79 -1.04 -1.59
C ARG A 142 15.38 0.36 -1.20
N SER A 143 15.96 1.38 -1.82
CA SER A 143 15.83 2.76 -1.36
C SER A 143 15.24 3.69 -2.41
N LYS A 144 14.53 4.71 -1.92
CA LYS A 144 14.01 5.84 -2.70
C LYS A 144 14.28 7.12 -1.91
N ASP A 145 14.76 8.15 -2.60
CA ASP A 145 14.80 9.50 -2.05
C ASP A 145 13.41 10.14 -2.13
N TYR A 146 13.01 10.87 -1.10
CA TYR A 146 11.79 11.66 -1.12
C TYR A 146 12.08 13.13 -0.87
N LYS A 147 11.15 13.97 -1.28
CA LYS A 147 11.22 15.41 -0.98
C LYS A 147 10.27 15.67 0.17
N GLU A 148 10.65 16.55 1.08
CA GLU A 148 9.66 17.10 2.01
C GLU A 148 8.57 17.77 1.18
N THR A 149 7.36 17.24 1.25
CA THR A 149 6.21 17.91 0.68
C THR A 149 5.97 19.12 1.55
N ALA A 150 6.35 20.32 1.08
CA ALA A 150 6.12 21.56 1.81
C ALA A 150 4.65 21.60 2.25
N SER A 151 4.42 21.55 3.57
CA SER A 151 3.09 21.73 4.13
C SER A 151 2.58 23.09 3.67
N LYS A 152 1.52 23.11 2.86
CA LYS A 152 0.74 24.33 2.62
C LYS A 152 -0.24 24.56 3.75
#